data_AF-A0A926HI76-F1
#
_entry.id   AF-A0A926HI76-F1
#
_cell.length_a   1.000
_cell.length_b   1.000
_cell.length_c   1.000
_cell.angle_alpha   90.00
_cell.angle_beta   90.00
_cell.angle_gamma   90.00
#
_symmetry.space_group_name_H-M   'P 1'
#
loop_
_entity.id
_entity.type
_entity.pdbx_description
1 polymer ?
#
loop_
_entity_poly.entity_id
_entity_poly.type
_entity_poly.pdbx_seq_one_letter_code
_entity_poly.pdbx_strand_id
1 'polypeptide(L)'
;MRILVIGGTRFIGLATVRQLQARGHEVAVFNRGQTAPELPEGVQQITGNKNALAESRAAFEGFAPEVVMHNIVTREDDAYAALEVFNGIARRLV
;
A
#
# COMPACT_ATOMS: atom_id res chain seq x y z
N MET A 1 -10.90 8.05 -4.88
CA MET A 1 -10.67 6.60 -4.79
C MET A 1 -9.72 6.32 -3.66
N ARG A 2 -9.91 5.21 -2.94
CA ARG A 2 -8.97 4.76 -1.90
C ARG A 2 -7.91 3.83 -2.49
N ILE A 3 -6.65 4.21 -2.37
CA ILE A 3 -5.52 3.48 -2.98
C ILE A 3 -4.48 3.16 -1.91
N LEU A 4 -4.16 1.88 -1.76
CA LEU A 4 -3.08 1.41 -0.90
C LEU A 4 -1.82 1.19 -1.73
N VAL A 5 -0.69 1.77 -1.31
CA VAL A 5 0.61 1.59 -1.97
C VAL A 5 1.57 0.83 -1.05
N ILE A 6 1.91 -0.40 -1.42
CA ILE A 6 2.94 -1.19 -0.72
C ILE A 6 4.30 -0.76 -1.26
N GLY A 7 5.15 -0.21 -0.39
CA GLY A 7 6.45 0.33 -0.78
C GLY A 7 6.42 1.77 -1.30
N GLY A 8 5.44 2.57 -0.88
CA GLY A 8 5.24 3.96 -1.33
C GLY A 8 6.20 5.02 -0.75
N THR A 9 7.28 4.65 -0.07
CA THR A 9 8.11 5.61 0.69
C THR A 9 9.41 6.04 0.02
N ARG A 10 9.78 5.42 -1.11
CA ARG A 10 11.03 5.71 -1.83
C ARG A 10 10.83 5.65 -3.34
N PHE A 11 11.76 6.28 -4.08
CA PHE A 11 11.88 6.21 -5.54
C PHE A 11 10.53 6.31 -6.26
N ILE A 12 10.20 5.35 -7.12
CA ILE A 12 8.93 5.32 -7.88
C ILE A 12 7.72 5.31 -6.94
N GLY A 13 7.77 4.59 -5.82
CA GLY A 13 6.65 4.51 -4.89
C GLY A 13 6.25 5.87 -4.32
N LEU A 14 7.22 6.68 -3.89
CA LEU A 14 6.97 8.03 -3.36
C LEU A 14 6.48 8.99 -4.46
N ALA A 15 7.05 8.89 -5.66
CA ALA A 15 6.58 9.67 -6.81
C ALA A 15 5.11 9.34 -7.15
N THR A 16 4.74 8.04 -7.15
CA THR A 16 3.37 7.60 -7.35
C THR A 16 2.44 8.12 -6.26
N VAL A 17 2.81 8.02 -4.98
CA VAL A 17 2.00 8.56 -3.86
C VAL A 17 1.70 10.05 -4.04
N ARG A 18 2.71 10.86 -4.36
CA ARG A 18 2.54 12.30 -4.63
C ARG A 18 1.59 12.55 -5.79
N GLN A 19 1.72 11.79 -6.88
CA GLN A 19 0.89 11.93 -8.07
C GLN A 19 -0.56 11.48 -7.85
N LEU A 20 -0.80 10.47 -7.01
CA LEU A 20 -2.14 10.02 -6.64
C LEU A 20 -2.84 11.02 -5.71
N GLN A 21 -2.11 11.54 -4.70
CA GLN A 21 -2.63 12.54 -3.77
C GLN A 21 -2.94 13.86 -4.48
N ALA A 22 -2.07 14.33 -5.38
CA ALA A 22 -2.31 15.52 -6.20
C ALA A 22 -3.54 15.40 -7.13
N ARG A 23 -3.98 14.16 -7.45
CA ARG A 23 -5.21 13.88 -8.21
C ARG A 23 -6.46 13.76 -7.31
N GLY A 24 -6.34 14.02 -6.02
CA GLY A 24 -7.45 13.95 -5.07
C GLY A 24 -7.85 12.54 -4.68
N HIS A 25 -6.96 11.55 -4.82
CA HIS A 25 -7.18 10.22 -4.28
C HIS A 25 -6.85 10.19 -2.79
N GLU A 26 -7.57 9.34 -2.04
CA GLU A 26 -7.25 9.03 -0.66
C GLU A 26 -6.21 7.91 -0.69
N VAL A 27 -5.02 8.19 -0.14
CA VAL A 27 -3.85 7.31 -0.30
C VAL A 27 -3.37 6.83 1.06
N ALA A 28 -3.18 5.53 1.18
CA ALA A 28 -2.45 4.91 2.28
C ALA A 28 -1.15 4.30 1.76
N VAL A 29 -0.09 4.36 2.57
CA VAL A 29 1.19 3.69 2.29
C VAL A 29 1.44 2.60 3.32
N PHE A 30 1.70 1.38 2.84
CA PHE A 30 2.13 0.27 3.67
C PHE A 30 3.66 0.12 3.63
N ASN A 31 4.31 0.18 4.79
CA ASN A 31 5.77 0.05 4.91
C ASN A 31 6.21 -0.36 6.33
N ARG A 32 7.50 -0.68 6.51
CA ARG A 32 8.06 -1.17 7.80
C ARG A 32 8.24 -0.10 8.89
N GLY A 33 7.91 1.17 8.65
CA GLY A 33 8.18 2.28 9.57
C GLY A 33 9.65 2.61 9.78
N GLN A 34 10.58 1.94 9.10
CA GLN A 34 12.03 2.14 9.22
C GLN A 34 12.53 3.41 8.51
N THR A 35 11.72 3.94 7.61
CA THR A 35 11.94 5.25 6.99
C THR A 35 10.95 6.23 7.58
N ALA A 36 11.42 7.44 7.85
CA ALA A 36 10.57 8.62 8.04
C ALA A 36 10.50 9.41 6.72
N PRO A 37 9.77 8.93 5.70
CA PRO A 37 9.56 9.70 4.50
C PRO A 37 8.71 10.94 4.82
N GLU A 38 9.03 12.06 4.19
CA GLU A 38 8.11 13.19 4.07
C GLU A 38 6.96 12.76 3.13
N LEU A 39 5.99 12.05 3.69
CA LEU A 39 4.74 11.77 2.99
C LEU A 39 3.95 13.08 2.82
N PRO A 40 3.25 13.26 1.69
CA PRO A 40 2.33 14.37 1.54
C PRO A 40 1.30 14.40 2.67
N GLU A 41 0.88 15.60 3.05
CA GLU A 41 -0.19 15.77 4.03
C GLU A 41 -1.46 15.01 3.62
N GLY A 42 -2.11 14.37 4.59
CA GLY A 42 -3.30 13.56 4.38
C GLY A 42 -3.04 12.13 3.88
N VAL A 43 -1.78 11.73 3.61
CA VAL A 43 -1.45 10.34 3.32
C VAL A 43 -1.39 9.53 4.62
N GLN A 44 -2.21 8.48 4.70
CA GLN A 44 -2.19 7.57 5.85
C GLN A 44 -0.99 6.63 5.76
N GLN A 45 -0.32 6.38 6.90
CA GLN A 45 0.71 5.36 6.99
C GLN A 45 0.18 4.13 7.73
N ILE A 46 0.34 2.96 7.12
CA ILE A 46 0.11 1.66 7.75
C ILE A 46 1.46 0.98 7.93
N THR A 47 1.84 0.71 9.18
CA THR A 47 3.11 0.09 9.49
C THR A 47 2.98 -1.43 9.54
N GLY A 48 3.83 -2.14 8.82
CA GLY A 48 3.91 -3.60 8.84
C GLY A 48 4.97 -4.16 7.91
N ASN A 49 5.02 -5.48 7.79
CA ASN A 49 6.02 -6.18 6.99
C ASN A 49 5.37 -6.83 5.75
N LYS A 50 5.94 -6.61 4.56
CA LYS A 50 5.44 -7.23 3.32
C LYS A 50 5.51 -8.76 3.34
N ASN A 51 6.44 -9.32 4.12
CA ASN A 51 6.56 -10.77 4.27
C ASN A 51 5.51 -11.35 5.23
N ALA A 52 4.69 -10.49 5.85
CA ALA A 52 3.64 -10.86 6.80
C ALA A 52 2.37 -10.00 6.56
N LEU A 53 1.96 -9.85 5.30
CA LEU A 53 0.80 -9.01 4.93
C LEU A 53 -0.49 -9.39 5.67
N ALA A 54 -0.69 -10.69 5.95
CA ALA A 54 -1.88 -11.19 6.64
C ALA A 54 -2.05 -10.57 8.04
N GLU A 55 -0.96 -10.25 8.74
CA GLU A 55 -1.02 -9.59 10.06
C GLU A 55 -1.61 -8.19 9.99
N SER A 56 -1.55 -7.55 8.82
CA SER A 56 -2.07 -6.19 8.59
C SER A 56 -3.47 -6.18 7.97
N ARG A 57 -4.12 -7.35 7.83
CA ARG A 57 -5.41 -7.49 7.16
C ARG A 57 -6.49 -6.57 7.72
N ALA A 58 -6.61 -6.49 9.05
CA ALA A 58 -7.60 -5.62 9.69
C ALA A 58 -7.37 -4.12 9.37
N ALA A 59 -6.11 -3.69 9.24
CA ALA A 59 -5.78 -2.32 8.85
C ALA A 59 -6.15 -2.06 7.38
N PHE A 60 -5.95 -3.05 6.50
CA PHE A 60 -6.38 -2.98 5.11
C PHE A 60 -7.90 -2.91 4.99
N GLU A 61 -8.64 -3.71 5.76
CA GLU A 61 -10.11 -3.67 5.81
C GLU A 61 -10.62 -2.32 6.34
N GLY A 62 -9.98 -1.78 7.39
CA GLY A 62 -10.33 -0.46 7.93
C GLY A 62 -10.12 0.67 6.92
N PHE A 63 -9.07 0.60 6.11
CA PHE A 63 -8.84 1.55 5.01
C PHE A 63 -9.73 1.26 3.79
N ALA A 64 -10.19 0.01 3.61
CA ALA A 64 -11.03 -0.45 2.51
C ALA A 64 -10.54 0.01 1.12
N PRO A 65 -9.30 -0.33 0.69
CA PRO A 65 -8.74 0.12 -0.57
C PRO A 65 -9.52 -0.44 -1.76
N GLU A 66 -9.79 0.41 -2.74
CA GLU A 66 -10.31 -0.04 -4.03
C GLU A 66 -9.20 -0.60 -4.91
N VAL A 67 -8.01 0.00 -4.84
CA VAL A 67 -6.84 -0.42 -5.61
C VAL A 67 -5.66 -0.61 -4.67
N VAL A 68 -4.93 -1.70 -4.86
CA VAL A 68 -3.64 -1.94 -4.21
C VAL A 68 -2.56 -1.88 -5.28
N MET A 69 -1.54 -1.05 -5.06
CA MET A 69 -0.34 -0.98 -5.89
C MET A 69 0.82 -1.62 -5.13
N HIS A 70 1.33 -2.75 -5.61
CA HIS A 70 2.43 -3.46 -4.98
C HIS A 70 3.76 -3.21 -5.70
N ASN A 71 4.52 -2.22 -5.21
CA ASN A 71 5.76 -1.79 -5.87
C ASN A 71 7.01 -2.60 -5.43
N ILE A 72 6.84 -3.70 -4.69
CA ILE A 72 7.94 -4.49 -4.12
C ILE A 72 7.62 -5.98 -4.26
N VAL A 73 7.36 -6.43 -5.48
CA VAL A 73 7.20 -7.84 -5.82
C VAL A 73 8.56 -8.35 -6.30
N THR A 74 9.31 -8.96 -5.39
CA THR A 74 10.69 -9.44 -5.63
C THR A 74 10.77 -10.95 -5.79
N ARG A 75 9.76 -11.65 -5.28
CA ARG A 75 9.60 -13.10 -5.31
C ARG A 75 8.19 -13.45 -5.74
N GLU A 76 8.00 -14.65 -6.26
CA GLU A 76 6.67 -15.15 -6.61
C GLU A 76 5.73 -15.19 -5.40
N ASP A 77 6.25 -15.57 -4.23
CA ASP A 77 5.52 -15.59 -2.95
C ASP A 77 4.93 -14.22 -2.58
N ASP A 78 5.58 -13.11 -2.99
CA ASP A 78 5.06 -11.75 -2.72
C ASP A 78 3.74 -11.52 -3.45
N ALA A 79 3.62 -12.01 -4.69
CA ALA A 79 2.42 -11.87 -5.51
C ALA A 79 1.27 -12.71 -4.97
N TYR A 80 1.51 -13.98 -4.62
CA TYR A 80 0.47 -14.85 -4.06
C TYR A 80 -0.01 -14.36 -2.69
N ALA A 81 0.90 -13.93 -1.81
CA ALA A 81 0.52 -13.39 -0.51
C ALA A 81 -0.38 -12.15 -0.67
N ALA A 82 -0.07 -11.26 -1.62
CA ALA A 82 -0.92 -10.11 -1.90
C ALA A 82 -2.29 -10.52 -2.49
N LEU A 83 -2.32 -11.46 -3.44
CA LEU A 83 -3.58 -11.98 -4.00
C LEU A 83 -4.47 -12.58 -2.92
N GLU A 84 -3.90 -13.39 -2.03
CA GLU A 84 -4.64 -14.03 -0.93
C GLU A 84 -5.19 -12.99 0.06
N VAL A 85 -4.33 -12.08 0.52
CA VAL A 85 -4.71 -11.09 1.56
C VAL A 85 -5.75 -10.11 1.04
N PHE A 86 -5.61 -9.64 -0.20
CA PHE A 86 -6.52 -8.63 -0.76
C PHE A 86 -7.75 -9.22 -1.45
N ASN A 87 -7.87 -10.55 -1.54
CA ASN A 87 -9.10 -11.20 -1.99
C ASN A 87 -10.26 -10.81 -1.07
N GLY A 88 -11.33 -10.27 -1.65
CA GLY A 88 -12.48 -9.75 -0.92
C GLY A 88 -12.27 -8.40 -0.22
N ILE A 89 -11.08 -7.78 -0.32
CA ILE A 89 -10.80 -6.44 0.23
C ILE A 89 -10.74 -5.39 -0.89
N ALA A 90 -9.99 -5.67 -1.96
CA ALA A 90 -9.76 -4.73 -3.05
C ALA A 90 -10.27 -5.26 -4.40
N ARG A 91 -10.75 -4.36 -5.26
CA ARG A 91 -11.24 -4.71 -6.61
C ARG A 91 -10.11 -4.87 -7.63
N ARG A 92 -8.91 -4.36 -7.33
CA ARG A 92 -7.76 -4.42 -8.24
C ARG A 92 -6.45 -4.45 -7.47
N LEU A 93 -5.60 -5.41 -7.82
CA LEU A 93 -4.19 -5.44 -7.47
C LEU A 93 -3.39 -5.08 -8.73
N VAL A 94 -2.41 -4.19 -8.59
CA VAL A 94 -1.51 -3.69 -9.65
C VAL A 94 -0.06 -3.85 -9.21
#